data_AF-A0AA44RGQ6-F1
#
_entry.id   AF-A0AA44RGQ6-F1
#
_cell.length_a   1.000
_cell.length_b   1.000
_cell.length_c   1.000
_cell.angle_alpha   90.00
_cell.angle_beta   90.00
_cell.angle_gamma   90.00
#
_symmetry.space_group_name_H-M   'P 1'
#
loop_
_entity.id
_entity.type
_entity.pdbx_description
1 polymer ?
#
loop_
_entity_poly.entity_id
_entity_poly.type
_entity_poly.pdbx_seq_one_letter_code
_entity_poly.pdbx_strand_id
1 'polypeptide(L)'
;MAIYTRTGDAGTTALFTGQRVSKTHPRVEAYGTLDELNAALSLCVCAAKNPQHRQLLENIQLQLFWFSAELASESEQPAPEQRYISSEEIAALEAAIDTAMGRVPPLRSFILPGRSEAASRLHFARTLARRAERRLVELSTEISVRHVLMRYINRLSDCLYALARAEDHDAHQNNIIQKVAERYLAAIRTSATREPAMSLSFQELHQLTRAAVTRAEELQVPVVISIVDANGTQTVTWRMPDALLVSSELAPKKAWTAVAMKTATHELTSEVQPGAALYGLESHMQGKVVTFGGGYALWREGLLLGGLGISGGSVEQDMDIAETAIAAINVRTHQ
;
A
#
# COMPACT_ATOMS: atom_id res chain seq x y z
N MET A 1 41.80 -23.09 19.61
CA MET A 1 42.43 -24.12 18.77
C MET A 1 42.81 -23.47 17.44
N ALA A 2 44.02 -23.65 16.93
CA ALA A 2 44.41 -23.04 15.65
C ALA A 2 43.68 -23.73 14.49
N ILE A 3 43.16 -22.95 13.53
CA ILE A 3 42.41 -23.48 12.38
C ILE A 3 43.34 -24.19 11.38
N TYR A 4 44.58 -23.71 11.22
CA TYR A 4 45.56 -24.31 10.29
C TYR A 4 46.54 -25.23 11.04
N THR A 5 46.81 -26.41 10.47
CA THR A 5 47.74 -27.41 11.04
C THR A 5 48.96 -27.70 10.16
N ARG A 6 48.98 -27.18 8.91
CA ARG A 6 50.00 -27.43 7.86
C ARG A 6 50.16 -28.90 7.43
N THR A 7 49.41 -29.85 8.03
CA THR A 7 49.51 -31.28 7.67
C THR A 7 48.96 -31.57 6.27
N GLY A 8 48.23 -30.65 5.66
CA GLY A 8 47.67 -30.79 4.32
C GLY A 8 48.50 -30.15 3.20
N ASP A 9 49.66 -29.57 3.49
CA ASP A 9 50.44 -28.77 2.52
C ASP A 9 51.03 -29.63 1.40
N ALA A 10 51.27 -30.92 1.65
CA ALA A 10 51.72 -31.90 0.66
C ALA A 10 50.58 -32.43 -0.24
N GLY A 11 49.40 -31.81 -0.24
CA GLY A 11 48.28 -32.19 -1.12
C GLY A 11 47.43 -33.37 -0.63
N THR A 12 47.63 -33.86 0.59
CA THR A 12 46.81 -34.92 1.21
C THR A 12 45.94 -34.38 2.34
N THR A 13 44.87 -35.08 2.70
CA THR A 13 43.98 -34.75 3.82
C THR A 13 43.58 -36.01 4.57
N ALA A 14 43.21 -35.88 5.84
CA ALA A 14 42.65 -36.99 6.61
C ALA A 14 41.13 -37.03 6.46
N LEU A 15 40.57 -38.20 6.21
CA LEU A 15 39.14 -38.49 6.34
C LEU A 15 38.74 -38.55 7.81
N PHE A 16 37.44 -38.64 8.09
CA PHE A 16 36.95 -38.76 9.47
C PHE A 16 37.47 -40.03 10.17
N THR A 17 37.77 -41.08 9.40
CA THR A 17 38.38 -42.33 9.88
C THR A 17 39.86 -42.21 10.24
N GLY A 18 40.50 -41.07 9.95
CA GLY A 18 41.94 -40.88 10.10
C GLY A 18 42.76 -41.36 8.90
N GLN A 19 42.15 -42.06 7.94
CA GLN A 19 42.81 -42.44 6.69
C GLN A 19 43.23 -41.18 5.91
N ARG A 20 44.47 -41.15 5.43
CA ARG A 20 44.96 -40.06 4.58
C ARG A 20 44.76 -40.37 3.10
N VAL A 21 44.13 -39.44 2.39
CA VAL A 21 43.87 -39.52 0.95
C VAL A 21 44.37 -38.27 0.23
N SER A 22 44.55 -38.33 -1.09
CA SER A 22 44.78 -37.13 -1.91
C SER A 22 43.60 -36.15 -1.76
N LYS A 23 43.86 -34.84 -1.77
CA LYS A 23 42.78 -33.83 -1.83
C LYS A 23 41.96 -33.90 -3.11
N THR A 24 42.46 -34.55 -4.15
CA THR A 24 41.74 -34.80 -5.41
C THR A 24 40.99 -36.12 -5.43
N HIS A 25 40.98 -36.87 -4.33
CA HIS A 25 40.28 -38.16 -4.25
C HIS A 25 38.76 -37.95 -4.47
N PRO A 26 38.06 -38.82 -5.23
CA PRO A 26 36.64 -38.64 -5.55
C PRO A 26 35.73 -38.41 -4.33
N ARG A 27 36.02 -39.10 -3.21
CA ARG A 27 35.36 -38.87 -1.92
C ARG A 27 35.49 -37.42 -1.43
N VAL A 28 36.69 -36.84 -1.52
CA VAL A 28 36.97 -35.45 -1.10
C VAL A 28 36.28 -34.46 -2.02
N GLU A 29 36.32 -34.71 -3.33
CA GLU A 29 35.61 -33.91 -4.33
C GLU A 29 34.08 -33.93 -4.10
N ALA A 30 33.51 -35.09 -3.76
CA ALA A 30 32.08 -35.24 -3.52
C ALA A 30 31.59 -34.43 -2.31
N TYR A 31 32.15 -34.65 -1.12
CA TYR A 31 31.73 -33.88 0.06
C TYR A 31 32.17 -32.41 -0.02
N GLY A 32 33.27 -32.10 -0.72
CA GLY A 32 33.69 -30.72 -0.98
C GLY A 32 32.70 -29.97 -1.88
N THR A 33 32.15 -30.65 -2.90
CA THR A 33 31.10 -30.08 -3.74
C THR A 33 29.78 -29.89 -2.97
N LEU A 34 29.47 -30.79 -2.03
CA LEU A 34 28.33 -30.61 -1.12
C LEU A 34 28.53 -29.43 -0.17
N ASP A 35 29.74 -29.19 0.32
CA ASP A 35 30.06 -28.03 1.15
C ASP A 35 29.92 -26.71 0.36
N GLU A 36 30.36 -26.69 -0.91
CA GLU A 36 30.15 -25.54 -1.79
C GLU A 36 28.66 -25.29 -2.07
N LEU A 37 27.87 -26.34 -2.30
CA LEU A 37 26.42 -26.24 -2.37
C LEU A 37 25.85 -25.65 -1.07
N ASN A 38 26.32 -26.12 0.09
CA ASN A 38 25.84 -25.65 1.38
C ASN A 38 26.16 -24.16 1.61
N ALA A 39 27.34 -23.71 1.21
CA ALA A 39 27.71 -22.30 1.23
C ALA A 39 26.82 -21.45 0.31
N ALA A 40 26.47 -21.97 -0.88
CA ALA A 40 25.52 -21.31 -1.77
C ALA A 40 24.09 -21.28 -1.20
N LEU A 41 23.68 -22.30 -0.44
CA LEU A 41 22.39 -22.29 0.26
C LEU A 41 22.33 -21.20 1.33
N SER A 42 23.43 -20.88 2.02
CA SER A 42 23.47 -19.72 2.93
C SER A 42 23.10 -18.43 2.23
N LEU A 43 23.56 -18.24 0.99
CA LEU A 43 23.18 -17.08 0.17
C LEU A 43 21.69 -17.11 -0.18
N CYS A 44 21.13 -18.30 -0.41
CA CYS A 44 19.69 -18.47 -0.66
C CYS A 44 18.85 -18.11 0.58
N VAL A 45 19.26 -18.58 1.77
CA VAL A 45 18.61 -18.28 3.07
C VAL A 45 18.55 -16.77 3.31
N CYS A 46 19.66 -16.05 3.07
CA CYS A 46 19.70 -14.60 3.23
C CYS A 46 18.79 -13.85 2.25
N ALA A 47 18.62 -14.35 1.04
CA ALA A 47 17.84 -13.68 0.00
C ALA A 47 16.36 -14.06 0.01
N ALA A 48 16.00 -15.25 0.51
CA ALA A 48 14.64 -15.75 0.55
C ALA A 48 13.75 -14.81 1.37
N LYS A 49 12.65 -14.36 0.76
CA LYS A 49 11.68 -13.47 1.42
C LYS A 49 10.60 -14.24 2.14
N ASN A 50 10.26 -15.43 1.66
CA ASN A 50 9.27 -16.29 2.30
C ASN A 50 9.88 -17.00 3.52
N PRO A 51 9.34 -16.83 4.75
CA PRO A 51 9.85 -17.46 5.96
C PRO A 51 9.85 -19.00 5.90
N GLN A 52 8.85 -19.60 5.23
CA GLN A 52 8.77 -21.06 5.07
C GLN A 52 9.89 -21.58 4.18
N HIS A 53 10.19 -20.88 3.08
CA HIS A 53 11.32 -21.23 2.23
C HIS A 53 12.64 -21.09 2.97
N ARG A 54 12.81 -20.02 3.76
CA ARG A 54 14.01 -19.82 4.59
C ARG A 54 14.22 -20.99 5.56
N GLN A 55 13.19 -21.36 6.31
CA GLN A 55 13.27 -22.47 7.27
C GLN A 55 13.59 -23.80 6.58
N LEU A 56 12.97 -24.06 5.43
CA LEU A 56 13.26 -25.26 4.64
C LEU A 56 14.72 -25.29 4.17
N LEU A 57 15.25 -24.17 3.67
CA LEU A 57 16.63 -24.06 3.22
C LEU A 57 17.60 -24.29 4.39
N GLU A 58 17.37 -23.71 5.57
CA GLU A 58 18.17 -23.97 6.78
C GLU A 58 18.17 -25.45 7.18
N ASN A 59 17.00 -26.12 7.09
CA ASN A 59 16.91 -27.56 7.34
C ASN A 59 17.73 -28.35 6.31
N ILE A 60 17.69 -27.97 5.03
CA ILE A 60 18.50 -28.57 3.97
C ILE A 60 20.00 -28.38 4.25
N GLN A 61 20.42 -27.23 4.78
CA GLN A 61 21.83 -26.99 5.15
C GLN A 61 22.31 -27.98 6.22
N LEU A 62 21.48 -28.25 7.23
CA LEU A 62 21.76 -29.26 8.25
C LEU A 62 21.79 -30.68 7.66
N GLN A 63 20.86 -30.99 6.75
CA GLN A 63 20.82 -32.28 6.07
C GLN A 63 22.07 -32.51 5.21
N LEU A 64 22.55 -31.48 4.49
CA LEU A 64 23.80 -31.55 3.74
C LEU A 64 25.02 -31.71 4.64
N PHE A 65 24.99 -31.17 5.86
CA PHE A 65 26.05 -31.41 6.83
C PHE A 65 26.11 -32.89 7.24
N TRP A 66 24.97 -33.53 7.51
CA TRP A 66 24.89 -34.96 7.79
C TRP A 66 25.32 -35.82 6.59
N PHE A 67 24.89 -35.42 5.39
CA PHE A 67 25.30 -36.04 4.13
C PHE A 67 26.83 -36.02 3.97
N SER A 68 27.45 -34.86 4.12
CA SER A 68 28.90 -34.72 4.01
C SER A 68 29.65 -35.53 5.08
N ALA A 69 29.13 -35.57 6.31
CA ALA A 69 29.71 -36.38 7.38
C ALA A 69 29.67 -37.89 7.05
N GLU A 70 28.56 -38.37 6.47
CA GLU A 70 28.43 -39.75 6.04
C GLU A 70 29.44 -40.09 4.93
N LEU A 71 29.57 -39.24 3.90
CA LEU A 71 30.55 -39.42 2.84
C LEU A 71 32.00 -39.34 3.33
N ALA A 72 32.27 -38.62 4.42
CA ALA A 72 33.59 -38.55 5.02
C ALA A 72 33.93 -39.79 5.89
N SER A 73 32.95 -40.66 6.15
CA SER A 73 33.08 -41.87 6.96
C SER A 73 33.16 -43.16 6.10
N GLU A 74 33.74 -44.22 6.64
CA GLU A 74 33.79 -45.55 5.99
C GLU A 74 32.65 -46.49 6.46
N SER A 75 31.82 -46.06 7.41
CA SER A 75 30.76 -46.91 7.94
C SER A 75 29.61 -47.02 6.93
N GLU A 76 29.38 -48.22 6.41
CA GLU A 76 28.19 -48.53 5.60
C GLU A 76 26.90 -48.49 6.44
N GLN A 77 27.00 -48.42 7.77
CA GLN A 77 25.86 -48.44 8.68
C GLN A 77 25.74 -47.16 9.53
N PRO A 78 24.53 -46.62 9.68
CA PRO A 78 24.29 -45.47 10.51
C PRO A 78 24.50 -45.79 12.00
N ALA A 79 25.34 -45.02 12.67
CA ALA A 79 25.50 -45.09 14.13
C ALA A 79 24.22 -44.57 14.82
N PRO A 80 23.73 -45.20 15.92
CA PRO A 80 22.46 -44.83 16.55
C PRO A 80 22.37 -43.37 17.02
N GLU A 81 23.51 -42.73 17.29
CA GLU A 81 23.60 -41.37 17.84
C GLU A 81 23.76 -40.29 16.76
N GLN A 82 23.92 -40.67 15.48
CA GLN A 82 24.09 -39.75 14.37
C GLN A 82 22.79 -39.61 13.56
N ARG A 83 22.50 -38.38 13.10
CA ARG A 83 21.41 -38.13 12.16
C ARG A 83 21.86 -38.43 10.74
N TYR A 84 20.98 -39.03 9.95
CA TYR A 84 21.22 -39.39 8.55
C TYR A 84 20.04 -38.97 7.70
N ILE A 85 20.30 -38.80 6.41
CA ILE A 85 19.21 -38.66 5.43
C ILE A 85 18.50 -40.00 5.30
N SER A 86 17.16 -39.96 5.39
CA SER A 86 16.26 -41.07 5.18
C SER A 86 15.16 -40.71 4.18
N SER A 87 14.14 -41.57 4.06
CA SER A 87 12.99 -41.37 3.17
C SER A 87 12.15 -40.15 3.56
N GLU A 88 12.15 -39.80 4.83
CA GLU A 88 11.41 -38.68 5.43
C GLU A 88 11.89 -37.35 4.86
N GLU A 89 13.20 -37.12 4.75
CA GLU A 89 13.73 -35.91 4.13
C GLU A 89 13.40 -35.83 2.64
N ILE A 90 13.38 -36.95 1.92
CA ILE A 90 12.97 -36.99 0.51
C ILE A 90 11.50 -36.60 0.37
N ALA A 91 10.63 -37.17 1.22
CA ALA A 91 9.21 -36.84 1.23
C ALA A 91 8.96 -35.36 1.57
N ALA A 92 9.75 -34.78 2.47
CA ALA A 92 9.68 -33.35 2.79
C ALA A 92 10.07 -32.47 1.57
N LEU A 93 11.08 -32.87 0.79
CA LEU A 93 11.42 -32.17 -0.46
C LEU A 93 10.30 -32.27 -1.49
N GLU A 94 9.69 -33.45 -1.64
CA GLU A 94 8.56 -33.68 -2.56
C GLU A 94 7.34 -32.83 -2.17
N ALA A 95 6.97 -32.81 -0.90
CA ALA A 95 5.89 -31.96 -0.40
C ALA A 95 6.16 -30.46 -0.62
N ALA A 96 7.43 -30.03 -0.47
CA ALA A 96 7.83 -28.66 -0.76
C ALA A 96 7.74 -28.32 -2.26
N ILE A 97 8.12 -29.26 -3.14
CA ILE A 97 7.97 -29.13 -4.59
C ILE A 97 6.49 -28.94 -4.94
N ASP A 98 5.62 -29.81 -4.45
CA ASP A 98 4.19 -29.77 -4.74
C ASP A 98 3.56 -28.46 -4.26
N THR A 99 3.92 -28.02 -3.06
CA THR A 99 3.45 -26.75 -2.47
C THR A 99 3.91 -25.54 -3.30
N ALA A 100 5.19 -25.49 -3.67
CA ALA A 100 5.76 -24.39 -4.44
C ALA A 100 5.17 -24.34 -5.85
N MET A 101 5.09 -25.49 -6.53
CA MET A 101 4.59 -25.58 -7.91
C MET A 101 3.08 -25.38 -8.00
N GLY A 102 2.30 -25.78 -7.00
CA GLY A 102 0.84 -25.57 -6.97
C GLY A 102 0.41 -24.10 -6.99
N ARG A 103 1.33 -23.18 -6.62
CA ARG A 103 1.07 -21.74 -6.58
C ARG A 103 1.57 -21.00 -7.83
N VAL A 104 2.34 -21.67 -8.69
CA VAL A 104 2.97 -21.05 -9.85
C VAL A 104 2.24 -21.48 -11.12
N PRO A 105 2.02 -20.57 -12.10
CA PRO A 105 1.39 -20.94 -13.37
C PRO A 105 2.14 -22.07 -14.09
N PRO A 106 1.41 -23.02 -14.72
CA PRO A 106 2.01 -24.12 -15.44
C PRO A 106 2.85 -23.59 -16.60
N LEU A 107 4.00 -24.22 -16.83
CA LEU A 107 4.96 -23.81 -17.84
C LEU A 107 5.18 -24.92 -18.87
N ARG A 108 5.25 -24.57 -20.15
CA ARG A 108 5.48 -25.51 -21.26
C ARG A 108 6.82 -25.29 -22.00
N SER A 109 7.65 -24.36 -21.53
CA SER A 109 8.94 -24.01 -22.15
C SER A 109 10.06 -23.99 -21.12
N PHE A 110 11.32 -23.86 -21.55
CA PHE A 110 12.41 -23.55 -20.62
C PHE A 110 12.30 -22.11 -20.10
N ILE A 111 12.86 -21.87 -18.92
CA ILE A 111 13.00 -20.53 -18.32
C ILE A 111 14.46 -20.14 -18.21
N LEU A 112 14.69 -18.84 -18.29
CA LEU A 112 15.95 -18.25 -17.82
C LEU A 112 16.02 -18.36 -16.29
N PRO A 113 17.22 -18.61 -15.73
CA PRO A 113 17.39 -18.84 -14.31
C PRO A 113 17.28 -17.53 -13.53
N GLY A 114 16.09 -17.26 -13.01
CA GLY A 114 15.81 -16.21 -12.03
C GLY A 114 15.47 -14.86 -12.66
N ARG A 115 14.52 -14.18 -12.03
CA ARG A 115 14.13 -12.78 -12.29
C ARG A 115 14.21 -11.91 -11.04
N SER A 116 14.41 -12.55 -9.89
CA SER A 116 14.62 -11.96 -8.58
C SER A 116 15.94 -12.46 -7.97
N GLU A 117 16.45 -11.75 -6.98
CA GLU A 117 17.70 -12.13 -6.30
C GLU A 117 17.62 -13.52 -5.66
N ALA A 118 16.52 -13.81 -4.95
CA ALA A 118 16.29 -15.11 -4.31
C ALA A 118 16.25 -16.25 -5.34
N ALA A 119 15.46 -16.11 -6.40
CA ALA A 119 15.34 -17.14 -7.42
C ALA A 119 16.66 -17.38 -8.19
N SER A 120 17.41 -16.31 -8.49
CA SER A 120 18.72 -16.42 -9.16
C SER A 120 19.71 -17.22 -8.32
N ARG A 121 19.78 -16.96 -7.00
CA ARG A 121 20.62 -17.71 -6.07
C ARG A 121 20.18 -19.17 -5.95
N LEU A 122 18.87 -19.43 -5.89
CA LEU A 122 18.33 -20.79 -5.87
C LEU A 122 18.62 -21.57 -7.15
N HIS A 123 18.52 -20.93 -8.32
CA HIS A 123 18.91 -21.57 -9.57
C HIS A 123 20.42 -21.82 -9.66
N PHE A 124 21.25 -20.97 -9.06
CA PHE A 124 22.68 -21.23 -8.93
C PHE A 124 22.95 -22.42 -8.00
N ALA A 125 22.35 -22.46 -6.81
CA ALA A 125 22.45 -23.61 -5.90
C ALA A 125 21.97 -24.91 -6.58
N ARG A 126 20.91 -24.85 -7.40
CA ARG A 126 20.43 -26.00 -8.18
C ARG A 126 21.50 -26.56 -9.14
N THR A 127 22.30 -25.71 -9.80
CA THR A 127 23.37 -26.22 -10.68
C THR A 127 24.48 -26.88 -9.89
N LEU A 128 24.77 -26.38 -8.67
CA LEU A 128 25.71 -26.99 -7.73
C LEU A 128 25.19 -28.33 -7.21
N ALA A 129 23.90 -28.45 -6.89
CA ALA A 129 23.28 -29.72 -6.50
C ALA A 129 23.43 -30.78 -7.60
N ARG A 130 23.19 -30.40 -8.86
CA ARG A 130 23.43 -31.29 -10.02
C ARG A 130 24.92 -31.60 -10.22
N ARG A 131 25.83 -30.70 -9.83
CA ARG A 131 27.28 -30.99 -9.86
C ARG A 131 27.65 -32.00 -8.79
N ALA A 132 27.16 -31.82 -7.56
CA ALA A 132 27.34 -32.76 -6.47
C ALA A 132 26.77 -34.15 -6.82
N GLU A 133 25.59 -34.20 -7.45
CA GLU A 133 25.00 -35.44 -7.96
C GLU A 133 25.95 -36.18 -8.90
N ARG A 134 26.57 -35.49 -9.87
CA ARG A 134 27.54 -36.12 -10.80
C ARG A 134 28.78 -36.64 -10.07
N ARG A 135 29.29 -35.90 -9.07
CA ARG A 135 30.42 -36.37 -8.24
C ARG A 135 30.07 -37.58 -7.39
N LEU A 136 28.82 -37.66 -6.94
CA LEU A 136 28.33 -38.80 -6.19
C LEU A 136 28.15 -40.04 -7.09
N VAL A 137 27.67 -39.85 -8.33
CA VAL A 137 27.64 -40.91 -9.34
C VAL A 137 29.05 -41.44 -9.61
N GLU A 138 30.02 -40.54 -9.82
CA GLU A 138 31.43 -40.90 -10.02
C GLU A 138 31.97 -41.71 -8.83
N LEU A 139 31.76 -41.22 -7.60
CA LEU A 139 32.16 -41.90 -6.37
C LEU A 139 31.51 -43.29 -6.21
N SER A 140 30.25 -43.43 -6.62
CA SER A 140 29.52 -44.71 -6.51
C SER A 140 30.07 -45.83 -7.40
N THR A 141 30.96 -45.50 -8.34
CA THR A 141 31.68 -46.50 -9.15
C THR A 141 32.85 -47.14 -8.40
N GLU A 142 33.36 -46.47 -7.36
CA GLU A 142 34.53 -46.91 -6.58
C GLU A 142 34.15 -47.48 -5.21
N ILE A 143 33.10 -46.92 -4.59
CA ILE A 143 32.66 -47.32 -3.26
C ILE A 143 31.13 -47.47 -3.20
N SER A 144 30.66 -48.27 -2.23
CA SER A 144 29.24 -48.35 -1.92
C SER A 144 28.73 -47.02 -1.35
N VAL A 145 27.73 -46.43 -1.98
CA VAL A 145 27.03 -45.21 -1.52
C VAL A 145 25.57 -45.57 -1.29
N ARG A 146 24.99 -45.17 -0.15
CA ARG A 146 23.57 -45.46 0.14
C ARG A 146 22.68 -44.84 -0.93
N HIS A 147 21.80 -45.67 -1.52
CA HIS A 147 20.91 -45.24 -2.60
C HIS A 147 19.97 -44.08 -2.19
N VAL A 148 19.67 -43.93 -0.89
CA VAL A 148 18.86 -42.80 -0.39
C VAL A 148 19.53 -41.45 -0.65
N LEU A 149 20.85 -41.37 -0.58
CA LEU A 149 21.62 -40.16 -0.84
C LEU A 149 21.55 -39.72 -2.31
N MET A 150 21.61 -40.70 -3.23
CA MET A 150 21.44 -40.48 -4.67
C MET A 150 20.05 -39.89 -4.98
N ARG A 151 19.00 -40.46 -4.38
CA ARG A 151 17.63 -39.96 -4.55
C ARG A 151 17.46 -38.57 -3.94
N TYR A 152 18.04 -38.34 -2.77
CA TYR A 152 17.95 -37.07 -2.08
C TYR A 152 18.58 -35.93 -2.89
N ILE A 153 19.82 -36.08 -3.38
CA ILE A 153 20.48 -34.99 -4.13
C ILE A 153 19.77 -34.70 -5.47
N ASN A 154 19.26 -35.76 -6.12
CA ASN A 154 18.44 -35.62 -7.33
C ASN A 154 17.17 -34.80 -7.05
N ARG A 155 16.41 -35.18 -6.01
CA ARG A 155 15.19 -34.50 -5.59
C ARG A 155 15.44 -33.09 -5.08
N LEU A 156 16.57 -32.85 -4.41
CA LEU A 156 16.98 -31.53 -3.95
C LEU A 156 17.13 -30.56 -5.13
N SER A 157 17.66 -31.03 -6.27
CA SER A 157 17.77 -30.17 -7.46
C SER A 157 16.40 -29.75 -8.01
N ASP A 158 15.39 -30.62 -7.95
CA ASP A 158 14.00 -30.28 -8.31
C ASP A 158 13.38 -29.32 -7.30
N CYS A 159 13.60 -29.54 -6.00
CA CYS A 159 13.16 -28.65 -4.92
C CYS A 159 13.69 -27.24 -5.11
N LEU A 160 15.00 -27.09 -5.34
CA LEU A 160 15.61 -25.78 -5.58
C LEU A 160 15.05 -25.10 -6.85
N TYR A 161 14.68 -25.86 -7.88
CA TYR A 161 13.98 -25.33 -9.04
C TYR A 161 12.57 -24.81 -8.68
N ALA A 162 11.80 -25.61 -7.94
CA ALA A 162 10.44 -25.26 -7.53
C ALA A 162 10.42 -24.02 -6.62
N LEU A 163 11.33 -23.93 -5.65
CA LEU A 163 11.49 -22.75 -4.79
C LEU A 163 11.89 -21.51 -5.59
N ALA A 164 12.80 -21.64 -6.57
CA ALA A 164 13.19 -20.52 -7.43
C ALA A 164 11.99 -19.97 -8.21
N ARG A 165 11.15 -20.86 -8.75
CA ARG A 165 9.91 -20.49 -9.45
C ARG A 165 8.92 -19.77 -8.53
N ALA A 166 8.76 -20.23 -7.29
CA ALA A 166 7.87 -19.63 -6.31
C ALA A 166 8.36 -18.23 -5.89
N GLU A 167 9.65 -18.07 -5.58
CA GLU A 167 10.22 -16.76 -5.21
C GLU A 167 10.10 -15.73 -6.36
N ASP A 168 10.33 -16.14 -7.61
CA ASP A 168 10.11 -15.27 -8.77
C ASP A 168 8.64 -14.86 -8.92
N HIS A 169 7.72 -15.80 -8.68
CA HIS A 169 6.30 -15.52 -8.73
C HIS A 169 5.88 -14.52 -7.66
N ASP A 170 6.29 -14.73 -6.41
CA ASP A 170 6.01 -13.85 -5.28
C ASP A 170 6.61 -12.45 -5.51
N ALA A 171 7.86 -12.38 -6.02
CA ALA A 171 8.50 -11.12 -6.36
C ALA A 171 7.74 -10.36 -7.47
N HIS A 172 7.26 -11.08 -8.48
CA HIS A 172 6.47 -10.50 -9.56
C HIS A 172 5.12 -9.97 -9.08
N GLN A 173 4.39 -10.74 -8.27
CA GLN A 173 3.12 -10.31 -7.68
C GLN A 173 3.30 -9.05 -6.83
N ASN A 174 4.32 -9.03 -5.97
CA ASN A 174 4.64 -7.86 -5.15
C ASN A 174 4.95 -6.62 -6.00
N ASN A 175 5.68 -6.78 -7.11
CA ASN A 175 5.96 -5.67 -8.03
C ASN A 175 4.68 -5.10 -8.67
N ILE A 176 3.75 -5.97 -9.07
CA ILE A 176 2.45 -5.55 -9.61
C ILE A 176 1.65 -4.79 -8.55
N ILE A 177 1.56 -5.34 -7.34
CA ILE A 177 0.82 -4.72 -6.22
C ILE A 177 1.35 -3.30 -5.95
N GLN A 178 2.68 -3.13 -5.86
CA GLN A 178 3.30 -1.82 -5.66
C GLN A 178 2.96 -0.84 -6.78
N LYS A 179 3.11 -1.25 -8.05
CA LYS A 179 2.77 -0.39 -9.20
C LYS A 179 1.30 0.01 -9.24
N VAL A 180 0.39 -0.90 -8.88
CA VAL A 180 -1.04 -0.61 -8.82
C VAL A 180 -1.33 0.36 -7.68
N ALA A 181 -0.75 0.15 -6.50
CA ALA A 181 -0.90 1.04 -5.36
C ALA A 181 -0.37 2.45 -5.66
N GLU A 182 0.81 2.57 -6.29
CA GLU A 182 1.38 3.85 -6.74
C GLU A 182 0.44 4.58 -7.70
N ARG A 183 -0.09 3.88 -8.71
CA ARG A 183 -1.04 4.47 -9.67
C ARG A 183 -2.33 4.93 -8.99
N TYR A 184 -2.86 4.13 -8.08
CA TYR A 184 -4.07 4.46 -7.34
C TYR A 184 -3.89 5.69 -6.43
N LEU A 185 -2.79 5.73 -5.68
CA LEU A 185 -2.45 6.88 -4.83
C LEU A 185 -2.20 8.15 -5.66
N ALA A 186 -1.54 8.03 -6.81
CA ALA A 186 -1.35 9.15 -7.73
C ALA A 186 -2.69 9.69 -8.23
N ALA A 187 -3.61 8.81 -8.65
CA ALA A 187 -4.94 9.19 -9.13
C ALA A 187 -5.75 9.93 -8.04
N ILE A 188 -5.71 9.45 -6.79
CA ILE A 188 -6.37 10.13 -5.66
C ILE A 188 -5.79 11.54 -5.45
N ARG A 189 -4.46 11.68 -5.47
CA ARG A 189 -3.79 12.98 -5.26
C ARG A 189 -4.15 13.99 -6.35
N THR A 190 -4.23 13.58 -7.62
CA THR A 190 -4.70 14.45 -8.70
C THR A 190 -6.16 14.90 -8.54
N SER A 191 -7.00 14.13 -7.84
CA SER A 191 -8.38 14.57 -7.52
C SER A 191 -8.43 15.55 -6.34
N ALA A 192 -7.45 15.46 -5.42
CA ALA A 192 -7.32 16.34 -4.27
C ALA A 192 -6.69 17.70 -4.62
N THR A 193 -5.96 17.79 -5.73
CA THR A 193 -5.49 19.05 -6.33
C THR A 193 -6.51 19.64 -7.30
N ARG A 194 -7.79 19.71 -6.90
CA ARG A 194 -8.58 20.88 -7.35
C ARG A 194 -7.91 22.07 -6.67
N GLU A 195 -7.56 23.10 -7.44
CA GLU A 195 -7.25 24.41 -6.86
C GLU A 195 -8.24 24.67 -5.72
N PRO A 196 -7.80 25.13 -4.53
CA PRO A 196 -8.75 25.49 -3.49
C PRO A 196 -9.77 26.40 -4.16
N ALA A 197 -11.01 25.94 -4.31
CA ALA A 197 -12.08 26.80 -4.78
C ALA A 197 -11.95 28.04 -3.92
N MET A 198 -11.70 29.21 -4.52
CA MET A 198 -11.51 30.43 -3.76
C MET A 198 -12.74 30.56 -2.86
N SER A 199 -12.53 30.26 -1.58
CA SER A 199 -13.55 30.17 -0.56
C SER A 199 -13.22 31.23 0.46
N LEU A 200 -14.24 31.78 1.11
CA LEU A 200 -14.04 32.70 2.22
C LEU A 200 -13.14 32.03 3.26
N SER A 201 -12.01 32.67 3.57
CA SER A 201 -11.11 32.24 4.64
C SER A 201 -11.81 32.37 6.00
N PHE A 202 -11.29 31.68 7.01
CA PHE A 202 -11.79 31.81 8.37
C PHE A 202 -11.81 33.28 8.86
N GLN A 203 -10.81 34.07 8.50
CA GLN A 203 -10.73 35.48 8.87
C GLN A 203 -11.87 36.29 8.23
N GLU A 204 -12.20 36.03 6.97
CA GLU A 204 -13.29 36.70 6.25
C GLU A 204 -14.66 36.28 6.79
N LEU A 205 -14.87 34.99 7.06
CA LEU A 205 -16.09 34.48 7.71
C LEU A 205 -16.32 35.14 9.07
N HIS A 206 -15.25 35.26 9.87
CA HIS A 206 -15.29 35.93 11.17
C HIS A 206 -15.56 37.44 11.03
N GLN A 207 -14.94 38.11 10.07
CA GLN A 207 -15.17 39.55 9.81
C GLN A 207 -16.60 39.84 9.36
N LEU A 208 -17.15 39.06 8.41
CA LEU A 208 -18.55 39.14 7.98
C LEU A 208 -19.50 38.99 9.17
N THR A 209 -19.31 37.92 9.95
CA THR A 209 -20.19 37.62 11.10
C THR A 209 -20.12 38.73 12.14
N ARG A 210 -18.92 39.18 12.48
CA ARG A 210 -18.73 40.25 13.47
C ARG A 210 -19.36 41.57 13.01
N ALA A 211 -19.14 41.97 11.76
CA ALA A 211 -19.71 43.20 11.20
C ALA A 211 -21.24 43.16 11.16
N ALA A 212 -21.82 42.01 10.79
CA ALA A 212 -23.27 41.81 10.83
C ALA A 212 -23.82 41.91 12.26
N VAL A 213 -23.16 41.27 13.25
CA VAL A 213 -23.56 41.37 14.66
C VAL A 213 -23.50 42.81 15.16
N THR A 214 -22.40 43.52 14.93
CA THR A 214 -22.24 44.92 15.36
C THR A 214 -23.34 45.79 14.76
N ARG A 215 -23.65 45.63 13.47
CA ARG A 215 -24.70 46.41 12.82
C ARG A 215 -26.10 46.09 13.35
N ALA A 216 -26.38 44.81 13.61
CA ALA A 216 -27.63 44.37 14.20
C ALA A 216 -27.83 44.93 15.62
N GLU A 217 -26.76 45.01 16.42
CA GLU A 217 -26.76 45.65 17.75
C GLU A 217 -27.04 47.16 17.67
N GLU A 218 -26.43 47.87 16.71
CA GLU A 218 -26.69 49.31 16.46
C GLU A 218 -28.15 49.58 16.10
N LEU A 219 -28.75 48.72 15.27
CA LEU A 219 -30.16 48.81 14.89
C LEU A 219 -31.11 48.29 15.98
N GLN A 220 -30.58 47.68 17.05
CA GLN A 220 -31.33 47.02 18.12
C GLN A 220 -32.28 45.92 17.60
N VAL A 221 -31.83 45.17 16.59
CA VAL A 221 -32.59 44.08 15.97
C VAL A 221 -31.82 42.77 16.08
N PRO A 222 -32.25 41.82 16.92
CA PRO A 222 -31.63 40.52 16.99
C PRO A 222 -31.86 39.70 15.70
N VAL A 223 -30.78 39.26 15.05
CA VAL A 223 -30.84 38.50 13.79
C VAL A 223 -30.16 37.13 13.86
N VAL A 224 -30.45 36.30 12.86
CA VAL A 224 -29.67 35.12 12.48
C VAL A 224 -28.84 35.46 11.26
N ILE A 225 -27.55 35.15 11.33
CA ILE A 225 -26.57 35.31 10.26
C ILE A 225 -26.20 33.92 9.78
N SER A 226 -26.29 33.67 8.47
CA SER A 226 -25.89 32.41 7.86
C SER A 226 -24.98 32.67 6.66
N ILE A 227 -23.90 31.90 6.55
CA ILE A 227 -22.95 31.95 5.44
C ILE A 227 -22.83 30.56 4.84
N VAL A 228 -22.88 30.48 3.51
CA VAL A 228 -22.70 29.25 2.73
C VAL A 228 -21.50 29.39 1.79
N ASP A 229 -20.86 28.28 1.43
CA ASP A 229 -19.83 28.24 0.38
C ASP A 229 -20.44 28.35 -1.03
N ALA A 230 -19.60 28.40 -2.06
CA ALA A 230 -20.01 28.46 -3.46
C ALA A 230 -20.86 27.26 -3.93
N ASN A 231 -20.87 26.14 -3.19
CA ASN A 231 -21.71 24.97 -3.46
C ASN A 231 -23.05 25.03 -2.70
N GLY A 232 -23.29 26.07 -1.90
CA GLY A 232 -24.46 26.21 -1.05
C GLY A 232 -24.37 25.39 0.25
N THR A 233 -23.18 24.90 0.62
CA THR A 233 -22.97 24.21 1.89
C THR A 233 -22.81 25.23 3.00
N GLN A 234 -23.59 25.10 4.07
CA GLN A 234 -23.51 26.01 5.21
C GLN A 234 -22.16 25.89 5.93
N THR A 235 -21.49 27.04 6.10
CA THR A 235 -20.17 27.14 6.76
C THR A 235 -20.27 27.82 8.12
N VAL A 236 -21.12 28.83 8.25
CA VAL A 236 -21.38 29.55 9.51
C VAL A 236 -22.88 29.75 9.68
N THR A 237 -23.38 29.53 10.89
CA THR A 237 -24.66 30.10 11.33
C THR A 237 -24.51 30.61 12.75
N TRP A 238 -24.85 31.87 12.96
CA TRP A 238 -24.88 32.51 14.26
C TRP A 238 -26.27 33.08 14.52
N ARG A 239 -26.85 32.72 15.67
CA ARG A 239 -28.13 33.26 16.13
C ARG A 239 -27.86 34.18 17.31
N MET A 240 -28.21 35.46 17.17
CA MET A 240 -28.19 36.37 18.31
C MET A 240 -29.24 35.95 19.35
N PRO A 241 -28.99 36.21 20.65
CA PRO A 241 -30.02 36.09 21.68
C PRO A 241 -31.29 36.83 21.26
N ASP A 242 -32.46 36.28 21.55
CA ASP A 242 -33.77 36.89 21.26
C ASP A 242 -34.16 37.05 19.77
N ALA A 243 -33.35 36.58 18.82
CA ALA A 243 -33.75 36.52 17.42
C ALA A 243 -34.97 35.61 17.20
N LEU A 244 -35.88 36.02 16.31
CA LEU A 244 -37.10 35.27 15.98
C LEU A 244 -36.78 33.82 15.56
N LEU A 245 -37.57 32.85 16.00
CA LEU A 245 -37.31 31.43 15.69
C LEU A 245 -37.36 31.14 14.19
N VAL A 246 -38.27 31.80 13.46
CA VAL A 246 -38.40 31.67 12.00
C VAL A 246 -37.12 32.09 11.26
N SER A 247 -36.33 33.00 11.83
CA SER A 247 -35.08 33.47 11.24
C SER A 247 -34.02 32.38 11.15
N SER A 248 -34.07 31.38 12.04
CA SER A 248 -33.15 30.22 12.00
C SER A 248 -33.36 29.36 10.75
N GLU A 249 -34.57 29.39 10.17
CA GLU A 249 -34.86 28.72 8.91
C GLU A 249 -34.65 29.64 7.70
N LEU A 250 -35.00 30.93 7.84
CA LEU A 250 -34.96 31.88 6.73
C LEU A 250 -33.54 32.32 6.38
N ALA A 251 -32.67 32.62 7.35
CA ALA A 251 -31.32 33.10 7.05
C ALA A 251 -30.49 32.09 6.23
N PRO A 252 -30.44 30.78 6.56
CA PRO A 252 -29.76 29.79 5.72
C PRO A 252 -30.38 29.67 4.33
N LYS A 253 -31.72 29.73 4.21
CA LYS A 253 -32.41 29.67 2.91
C LYS A 253 -32.11 30.90 2.06
N LYS A 254 -32.03 32.10 2.65
CA LYS A 254 -31.63 33.33 1.95
C LYS A 254 -30.20 33.23 1.41
N ALA A 255 -29.26 32.77 2.25
CA ALA A 255 -27.85 32.56 1.86
C ALA A 255 -27.74 31.54 0.72
N TRP A 256 -28.43 30.40 0.85
CA TRP A 256 -28.46 29.35 -0.17
C TRP A 256 -29.09 29.82 -1.47
N THR A 257 -30.22 30.55 -1.39
CA THR A 257 -30.90 31.09 -2.56
C THR A 257 -29.99 32.03 -3.33
N ALA A 258 -29.24 32.88 -2.64
CA ALA A 258 -28.34 33.82 -3.29
C ALA A 258 -27.23 33.10 -4.09
N VAL A 259 -26.68 31.99 -3.57
CA VAL A 259 -25.73 31.16 -4.32
C VAL A 259 -26.39 30.42 -5.48
N ALA A 260 -27.55 29.79 -5.23
CA ALA A 260 -28.26 29.00 -6.23
C ALA A 260 -28.73 29.84 -7.43
N MET A 261 -29.18 31.07 -7.15
CA MET A 261 -29.68 32.02 -8.15
C MET A 261 -28.62 33.02 -8.61
N LYS A 262 -27.43 33.01 -8.01
CA LYS A 262 -26.30 33.89 -8.35
C LYS A 262 -26.65 35.39 -8.29
N THR A 263 -27.59 35.76 -7.43
CA THR A 263 -28.20 37.10 -7.36
C THR A 263 -28.68 37.37 -5.93
N ALA A 264 -28.95 38.63 -5.57
CA ALA A 264 -29.50 38.95 -4.25
C ALA A 264 -30.98 38.55 -4.16
N THR A 265 -31.43 38.08 -3.00
CA THR A 265 -32.79 37.52 -2.87
C THR A 265 -33.91 38.53 -3.13
N HIS A 266 -33.66 39.83 -2.89
CA HIS A 266 -34.62 40.89 -3.19
C HIS A 266 -34.80 41.13 -4.69
N GLU A 267 -33.80 40.83 -5.54
CA GLU A 267 -33.89 41.00 -6.99
C GLU A 267 -34.85 39.98 -7.63
N LEU A 268 -35.13 38.87 -6.94
CA LEU A 268 -36.08 37.86 -7.39
C LEU A 268 -37.55 38.27 -7.19
N THR A 269 -37.82 39.31 -6.39
CA THR A 269 -39.19 39.68 -5.96
C THR A 269 -40.11 39.95 -7.16
N SER A 270 -39.63 40.65 -8.19
CA SER A 270 -40.43 40.98 -9.38
C SER A 270 -40.70 39.78 -10.28
N GLU A 271 -39.78 38.83 -10.32
CA GLU A 271 -39.84 37.66 -11.20
C GLU A 271 -40.81 36.57 -10.70
N VAL A 272 -41.16 36.61 -9.41
CA VAL A 272 -42.04 35.63 -8.76
C VAL A 272 -43.45 36.15 -8.49
N GLN A 273 -43.82 37.33 -9.02
CA GLN A 273 -45.18 37.86 -8.91
C GLN A 273 -46.17 37.10 -9.82
N PRO A 274 -47.48 37.09 -9.50
CA PRO A 274 -48.50 36.52 -10.37
C PRO A 274 -48.39 37.05 -11.81
N GLY A 275 -48.14 36.14 -12.77
CA GLY A 275 -47.97 36.47 -14.19
C GLY A 275 -46.53 36.70 -14.65
N ALA A 276 -45.54 36.68 -13.74
CA ALA A 276 -44.13 36.73 -14.08
C ALA A 276 -43.53 35.34 -14.39
N ALA A 277 -42.32 35.31 -14.94
CA ALA A 277 -41.71 34.10 -15.49
C ALA A 277 -41.41 33.01 -14.44
N LEU A 278 -41.16 33.39 -13.19
CA LEU A 278 -40.81 32.48 -12.09
C LEU A 278 -41.91 32.40 -11.02
N TYR A 279 -43.17 32.75 -11.37
CA TYR A 279 -44.29 32.64 -10.43
C TYR A 279 -44.41 31.22 -9.85
N GLY A 280 -44.49 31.11 -8.52
CA GLY A 280 -44.63 29.83 -7.80
C GLY A 280 -43.32 29.09 -7.54
N LEU A 281 -42.18 29.69 -7.85
CA LEU A 281 -40.84 29.12 -7.63
C LEU A 281 -40.62 28.63 -6.19
N GLU A 282 -41.09 29.34 -5.18
CA GLU A 282 -40.93 28.93 -3.78
C GLU A 282 -41.66 27.62 -3.49
N SER A 283 -42.85 27.44 -4.06
CA SER A 283 -43.65 26.22 -3.89
C SER A 283 -43.04 25.04 -4.64
N HIS A 284 -42.56 25.25 -5.86
CA HIS A 284 -41.89 24.21 -6.65
C HIS A 284 -40.59 23.72 -6.00
N MET A 285 -39.90 24.59 -5.27
CA MET A 285 -38.67 24.27 -4.54
C MET A 285 -38.93 23.84 -3.09
N GLN A 286 -40.16 23.43 -2.74
CA GLN A 286 -40.54 22.97 -1.40
C GLN A 286 -40.19 23.97 -0.28
N GLY A 287 -40.30 25.27 -0.58
CA GLY A 287 -40.00 26.35 0.36
C GLY A 287 -38.50 26.51 0.67
N LYS A 288 -37.61 25.98 -0.19
CA LYS A 288 -36.16 26.11 -0.06
C LYS A 288 -35.61 27.45 -0.58
N VAL A 289 -36.34 28.07 -1.51
CA VAL A 289 -36.00 29.38 -2.12
C VAL A 289 -36.69 30.50 -1.35
N VAL A 290 -35.95 31.59 -1.09
CA VAL A 290 -36.46 32.83 -0.48
C VAL A 290 -36.28 34.01 -1.43
N THR A 291 -37.38 34.71 -1.73
CA THR A 291 -37.47 35.71 -2.80
C THR A 291 -37.64 37.13 -2.29
N PHE A 292 -37.34 37.36 -1.00
CA PHE A 292 -37.31 38.68 -0.36
C PHE A 292 -35.95 38.93 0.29
N GLY A 293 -35.63 40.20 0.54
CA GLY A 293 -34.28 40.66 0.86
C GLY A 293 -33.64 40.11 2.13
N GLY A 294 -32.31 40.30 2.20
CA GLY A 294 -31.43 39.79 3.26
C GLY A 294 -30.49 38.67 2.82
N GLY A 295 -30.59 38.16 1.58
CA GLY A 295 -29.65 37.21 1.00
C GLY A 295 -28.82 37.81 -0.14
N TYR A 296 -27.50 37.61 -0.14
CA TYR A 296 -26.58 38.17 -1.14
C TYR A 296 -25.53 37.14 -1.58
N ALA A 297 -25.28 37.10 -2.89
CA ALA A 297 -24.19 36.31 -3.48
C ALA A 297 -22.88 37.07 -3.31
N LEU A 298 -21.80 36.38 -2.95
CA LEU A 298 -20.51 37.01 -2.66
C LEU A 298 -19.52 36.70 -3.78
N TRP A 299 -19.08 37.74 -4.49
CA TRP A 299 -18.22 37.63 -5.66
C TRP A 299 -16.85 38.29 -5.44
N ARG A 300 -15.80 37.70 -6.01
CA ARG A 300 -14.48 38.30 -6.12
C ARG A 300 -13.89 37.96 -7.47
N GLU A 301 -13.47 38.98 -8.22
CA GLU A 301 -12.85 38.82 -9.54
C GLU A 301 -13.69 37.93 -10.50
N GLY A 302 -15.01 38.10 -10.48
CA GLY A 302 -15.94 37.32 -11.33
C GLY A 302 -16.21 35.89 -10.87
N LEU A 303 -15.67 35.47 -9.72
CA LEU A 303 -15.88 34.15 -9.11
C LEU A 303 -16.79 34.23 -7.89
N LEU A 304 -17.77 33.32 -7.84
CA LEU A 304 -18.69 33.18 -6.72
C LEU A 304 -17.99 32.46 -5.57
N LEU A 305 -17.84 33.14 -4.44
CA LEU A 305 -17.18 32.62 -3.24
C LEU A 305 -18.17 31.95 -2.26
N GLY A 306 -19.43 32.38 -2.28
CA GLY A 306 -20.46 31.92 -1.35
C GLY A 306 -21.66 32.85 -1.28
N GLY A 307 -22.45 32.73 -0.22
CA GLY A 307 -23.62 33.56 0.02
C GLY A 307 -23.80 33.92 1.48
N LEU A 308 -24.29 35.13 1.74
CA LEU A 308 -24.65 35.63 3.06
C LEU A 308 -26.17 35.72 3.17
N GLY A 309 -26.73 35.34 4.31
CA GLY A 309 -28.14 35.46 4.63
C GLY A 309 -28.36 36.04 6.02
N ILE A 310 -29.14 37.11 6.11
CA ILE A 310 -29.56 37.78 7.34
C ILE A 310 -31.07 37.66 7.49
N SER A 311 -31.53 37.33 8.70
CA SER A 311 -32.95 37.31 9.03
C SER A 311 -33.21 37.70 10.48
N GLY A 312 -34.09 38.67 10.73
CA GLY A 312 -34.60 38.96 12.07
C GLY A 312 -35.36 40.27 12.20
N GLY A 313 -35.10 41.24 11.31
CA GLY A 313 -35.79 42.52 11.25
C GLY A 313 -36.78 42.64 10.11
N SER A 314 -37.06 43.88 9.71
CA SER A 314 -37.68 44.17 8.41
C SER A 314 -36.73 43.79 7.26
N VAL A 315 -37.26 43.72 6.04
CA VAL A 315 -36.44 43.41 4.84
C VAL A 315 -35.33 44.45 4.67
N GLU A 316 -35.64 45.72 4.90
CA GLU A 316 -34.68 46.83 4.81
C GLU A 316 -33.58 46.72 5.88
N GLN A 317 -33.92 46.32 7.11
CA GLN A 317 -32.95 46.12 8.18
C GLN A 317 -32.05 44.93 7.89
N ASP A 318 -32.61 43.80 7.45
CA ASP A 318 -31.84 42.63 7.06
C ASP A 318 -30.86 42.94 5.91
N MET A 319 -31.29 43.76 4.94
CA MET A 319 -30.44 44.22 3.82
C MET A 319 -29.32 45.15 4.27
N ASP A 320 -29.62 46.15 5.10
CA ASP A 320 -28.63 47.09 5.65
C ASP A 320 -27.54 46.37 6.47
N ILE A 321 -27.93 45.39 7.29
CA ILE A 321 -26.99 44.53 8.04
C ILE A 321 -26.11 43.72 7.07
N ALA A 322 -26.71 43.11 6.04
CA ALA A 322 -25.98 42.30 5.07
C ALA A 322 -24.97 43.13 4.27
N GLU A 323 -25.38 44.29 3.76
CA GLU A 323 -24.52 45.19 2.98
C GLU A 323 -23.37 45.76 3.83
N THR A 324 -23.66 46.13 5.08
CA THR A 324 -22.62 46.58 6.03
C THR A 324 -21.60 45.47 6.29
N ALA A 325 -22.06 44.24 6.47
CA ALA A 325 -21.18 43.09 6.67
C ALA A 325 -20.31 42.83 5.43
N ILE A 326 -20.91 42.86 4.25
CA ILE A 326 -20.21 42.66 2.97
C ILE A 326 -19.14 43.72 2.75
N ALA A 327 -19.42 44.98 3.08
CA ALA A 327 -18.45 46.08 2.98
C ALA A 327 -17.22 45.90 3.89
N ALA A 328 -17.31 45.05 4.92
CA ALA A 328 -16.19 44.75 5.82
C ALA A 328 -15.13 43.83 5.20
N ILE A 329 -15.40 43.23 4.05
CA ILE A 329 -14.47 42.37 3.31
C ILE A 329 -14.41 42.77 1.83
N ASN A 330 -13.32 42.41 1.12
CA ASN A 330 -13.14 42.77 -0.29
C ASN A 330 -13.93 41.83 -1.23
N VAL A 331 -15.27 41.93 -1.23
CA VAL A 331 -16.18 41.18 -2.12
C VAL A 331 -17.28 42.08 -2.69
N ARG A 332 -17.95 41.64 -3.74
CA ARG A 332 -19.08 42.32 -4.41
C ARG A 332 -20.35 41.47 -4.36
N THR A 333 -21.50 42.09 -4.59
CA THR A 333 -22.81 41.42 -4.63
C THR A 333 -23.21 40.90 -6.02
N HIS A 334 -22.44 41.27 -7.05
CA HIS A 334 -22.65 40.89 -8.44
C HIS A 334 -21.31 40.49 -9.08
N GLN A 335 -21.40 39.78 -10.21
CA GLN A 335 -20.26 39.27 -10.98
C GLN A 335 -19.30 40.37 -11.45
#